data_AF-A0A7J8RIX9-F1
#
_entry.id   AF-A0A7J8RIX9-F1
#
_cell.length_a   1.000
_cell.length_b   1.000
_cell.length_c   1.000
_cell.angle_alpha   90.00
_cell.angle_beta   90.00
_cell.angle_gamma   90.00
#
_symmetry.space_group_name_H-M   'P 1'
#
loop_
_entity.id
_entity.type
_entity.pdbx_description
1 polymer ?
#
loop_
_entity_poly.entity_id
_entity_poly.type
_entity_poly.pdbx_seq_one_letter_code
_entity_poly.pdbx_strand_id
1 'polypeptide(L)'
;MGYLLNADLTVLANFTNPNKKVSVDFSYLYLDLYFENTLIATQYIEPFSATRGQSIFANIHMVSSQVKLSMKESMLLQKQIQNNRVIFTVKGMFRARSNLGSFLKYSYWLHGQCGIMLSSPPTGERRPYLTKRVEGERIREKSESLALAMIFGEEG
;
A
#
# COMPACT_ATOMS: atom_id res chain seq x y z
N MET A 1 22.53 5.54 22.28
CA MET A 1 22.42 4.47 21.28
C MET A 1 21.18 4.73 20.42
N GLY A 2 21.29 4.70 19.09
CA GLY A 2 20.12 4.75 18.19
C GLY A 2 19.74 3.33 17.77
N TYR A 3 18.46 3.03 17.65
CA TYR A 3 18.02 1.74 17.14
C TYR A 3 17.93 1.80 15.61
N LEU A 4 18.45 0.74 15.00
CA LEU A 4 18.42 0.52 13.56
C LEU A 4 17.29 -0.48 13.26
N LEU A 5 16.38 -0.08 12.38
CA LEU A 5 15.26 -0.93 11.95
C LEU A 5 15.63 -1.62 10.63
N ASN A 6 15.40 -2.92 10.59
CA ASN A 6 15.37 -3.71 9.36
C ASN A 6 13.96 -4.29 9.22
N ALA A 7 13.39 -4.22 8.03
CA ALA A 7 12.07 -4.79 7.74
C ALA A 7 12.07 -5.38 6.33
N ASP A 8 11.47 -6.55 6.21
CA ASP A 8 11.15 -7.22 4.95
C ASP A 8 9.63 -7.44 4.93
N LEU A 9 8.95 -6.76 4.02
CA LEU A 9 7.50 -6.81 3.89
C LEU A 9 7.12 -7.03 2.44
N THR A 10 6.30 -8.05 2.19
CA THR A 10 5.65 -8.24 0.89
C THR A 10 4.17 -7.86 1.00
N VAL A 11 3.71 -7.04 0.06
CA VAL A 11 2.31 -6.61 -0.03
C VAL A 11 1.75 -6.98 -1.40
N LEU A 12 0.63 -7.70 -1.41
CA LEU A 12 -0.16 -7.95 -2.62
C LEU A 12 -1.16 -6.83 -2.84
N ALA A 13 -0.82 -5.86 -3.68
CA ALA A 13 -1.67 -4.72 -4.01
C ALA A 13 -2.63 -5.07 -5.16
N ASN A 14 -3.87 -4.59 -5.05
CA ASN A 14 -4.87 -4.71 -6.12
C ASN A 14 -5.18 -3.33 -6.70
N PHE A 15 -4.96 -3.21 -8.01
CA PHE A 15 -5.29 -2.06 -8.82
C PHE A 15 -6.51 -2.40 -9.69
N THR A 16 -7.68 -1.91 -9.29
CA THR A 16 -8.93 -2.20 -9.99
C THR A 16 -9.41 -1.00 -10.78
N ASN A 17 -9.58 -1.14 -12.09
CA ASN A 17 -10.30 -0.15 -12.91
C ASN A 17 -11.82 -0.34 -12.71
N PRO A 18 -12.50 0.55 -11.97
CA PRO A 18 -13.95 0.48 -11.76
C PRO A 18 -14.74 0.87 -13.02
N ASN A 19 -14.08 1.50 -14.00
CA ASN A 19 -14.74 2.02 -15.18
C ASN A 19 -15.08 0.87 -16.14
N LYS A 20 -16.37 0.74 -16.45
CA LYS A 20 -16.87 -0.28 -17.37
C LYS A 20 -16.79 0.13 -18.85
N LYS A 21 -16.42 1.38 -19.14
CA LYS A 21 -16.47 1.97 -20.48
C LYS A 21 -15.09 2.22 -21.07
N VAL A 22 -14.09 2.58 -20.26
CA VAL A 22 -12.74 2.91 -20.73
C VAL A 22 -11.64 2.20 -19.95
N SER A 23 -10.49 2.02 -20.61
CA SER A 23 -9.25 1.61 -19.96
C SER A 23 -8.60 2.78 -19.22
N VAL A 24 -7.87 2.45 -18.16
CA VAL A 24 -7.11 3.40 -17.36
C VAL A 24 -5.64 3.02 -17.40
N ASP A 25 -4.80 3.98 -17.76
CA ASP A 25 -3.35 3.86 -17.72
C ASP A 25 -2.85 4.36 -16.37
N PHE A 26 -2.15 3.50 -15.63
CA PHE A 26 -1.50 3.85 -14.38
C PHE A 26 -0.01 4.13 -14.63
N SER A 27 0.47 5.24 -14.09
CA SER A 27 1.86 5.69 -14.23
C SER A 27 2.33 6.37 -12.95
N TYR A 28 3.65 6.53 -12.79
CA TYR A 28 4.26 7.15 -11.60
C TYR A 28 3.79 6.50 -10.30
N LEU A 29 3.76 5.17 -10.24
CA LEU A 29 3.29 4.42 -9.08
C LEU A 29 4.42 4.24 -8.06
N TYR A 30 4.25 4.85 -6.90
CA TYR A 30 5.16 4.71 -5.76
C TYR A 30 4.38 4.24 -4.54
N LEU A 31 4.91 3.25 -3.84
CA LEU A 31 4.49 2.86 -2.51
C LEU A 31 5.60 3.16 -1.51
N ASP A 32 5.26 3.92 -0.49
CA ASP A 32 6.13 4.28 0.62
C ASP A 32 5.67 3.54 1.87
N LEU A 33 6.60 2.85 2.51
CA LEU A 33 6.40 2.17 3.78
C LEU A 33 6.94 3.04 4.91
N TYR A 34 6.12 3.24 5.93
CA TYR A 34 6.44 4.04 7.10
C TYR A 34 6.32 3.21 8.37
N PHE A 35 7.21 3.49 9.32
CA PHE A 35 7.00 3.21 10.73
C PHE A 35 6.77 4.55 11.44
N GLU A 36 5.57 4.73 12.00
CA GLU A 36 5.12 6.05 12.49
C GLU A 36 5.29 7.15 11.43
N ASN A 37 6.23 8.08 11.65
CA ASN A 37 6.53 9.20 10.76
C ASN A 37 7.82 9.00 9.96
N THR A 38 8.56 7.90 10.21
CA THR A 38 9.82 7.60 9.53
C THR A 38 9.55 6.77 8.28
N LEU A 39 9.97 7.28 7.13
CA LEU A 39 10.00 6.52 5.87
C LEU A 39 11.05 5.41 6.00
N ILE A 40 10.64 4.16 5.80
CA ILE A 40 11.52 3.00 5.93
C ILE A 40 11.86 2.36 4.59
N ALA A 41 10.94 2.37 3.62
CA ALA A 41 11.19 1.88 2.26
C ALA A 41 10.30 2.60 1.24
N THR A 42 10.77 2.68 -0.01
CA THR A 42 9.99 3.15 -1.17
C THR A 42 10.13 2.14 -2.29
N GLN A 43 9.01 1.79 -2.93
CA GLN A 43 8.99 0.88 -4.07
C GLN A 43 8.28 1.53 -5.26
N TYR A 44 8.95 1.49 -6.40
CA TYR A 44 8.36 1.86 -7.69
C TYR A 44 7.68 0.66 -8.34
N ILE A 45 6.53 0.88 -8.96
CA ILE A 45 5.81 -0.12 -9.75
C ILE A 45 5.81 0.32 -11.21
N GLU A 46 6.15 -0.59 -12.11
CA GLU A 46 6.15 -0.31 -13.55
C GLU A 46 4.76 0.13 -14.02
N PRO A 47 4.67 1.08 -14.97
CA PRO A 47 3.39 1.53 -15.51
C PRO A 47 2.65 0.38 -16.20
N PHE A 48 1.33 0.34 -16.04
CA PHE A 48 0.47 -0.66 -16.67
C PHE A 48 -0.89 -0.08 -17.02
N SER A 49 -1.60 -0.73 -17.93
CA SER A 49 -2.96 -0.38 -18.31
C SER A 49 -3.95 -1.42 -17.82
N ALA A 50 -4.98 -0.99 -17.11
CA ALA A 50 -6.10 -1.84 -16.71
C ALA A 50 -7.27 -1.63 -17.67
N THR A 51 -7.70 -2.69 -18.34
CA THR A 51 -8.88 -2.67 -19.20
C THR A 51 -10.17 -2.53 -18.38
N ARG A 52 -11.31 -2.46 -19.07
CA ARG A 52 -12.63 -2.19 -18.47
C ARG A 52 -12.97 -3.22 -17.38
N GLY A 53 -13.17 -2.77 -16.14
CA GLY A 53 -13.49 -3.65 -15.02
C GLY A 53 -12.35 -4.56 -14.57
N GLN A 54 -11.14 -4.41 -15.12
CA GLN A 54 -10.02 -5.30 -14.80
C GLN A 54 -9.39 -4.94 -13.46
N SER A 55 -9.03 -5.98 -12.71
CA SER A 55 -8.16 -5.90 -11.53
C SER A 55 -6.79 -6.47 -11.87
N ILE A 56 -5.74 -5.73 -11.54
CA ILE A 56 -4.35 -6.15 -11.68
C ILE A 56 -3.76 -6.26 -10.28
N PHE A 57 -3.16 -7.41 -10.00
CA PHE A 57 -2.49 -7.65 -8.74
C PHE A 57 -0.98 -7.48 -8.92
N ALA A 58 -0.35 -6.76 -8.00
CA ALA A 58 1.09 -6.57 -7.98
C ALA A 58 1.65 -7.10 -6.65
N ASN A 59 2.63 -7.98 -6.75
CA ASN A 59 3.45 -8.42 -5.62
C ASN A 59 4.55 -7.38 -5.40
N ILE A 60 4.50 -6.70 -4.26
CA ILE A 60 5.36 -5.58 -3.96
C ILE A 60 6.22 -5.97 -2.76
N HIS A 61 7.48 -6.27 -3.05
CA HIS A 61 8.48 -6.60 -2.04
C HIS A 61 9.20 -5.32 -1.61
N MET A 62 9.08 -4.97 -0.33
CA MET A 62 9.69 -3.78 0.25
C MET A 62 10.69 -4.22 1.32
N VAL A 63 11.95 -3.87 1.11
CA VAL A 63 13.05 -4.19 2.03
C VAL A 63 13.67 -2.89 2.52
N SER A 64 13.86 -2.80 3.84
CA SER A 64 14.57 -1.71 4.50
C SER A 64 15.67 -2.28 5.38
N SER A 65 16.81 -1.58 5.41
CA SER A 65 17.93 -1.97 6.25
C SER A 65 18.55 -0.76 6.94
N GLN A 66 18.84 -0.94 8.23
CA GLN A 66 19.53 0.04 9.08
C GLN A 66 18.87 1.43 9.09
N VAL A 67 17.53 1.48 9.04
CA VAL A 67 16.81 2.75 9.13
C VAL A 67 16.91 3.28 10.55
N LYS A 68 17.48 4.48 10.69
CA LYS A 68 17.66 5.12 11.99
C LYS A 68 16.33 5.67 12.49
N LEU A 69 15.87 5.15 13.62
CA LEU A 69 14.68 5.66 14.30
C LEU A 69 15.06 6.73 15.33
N SER A 70 14.15 7.67 15.60
CA SER A 70 14.28 8.55 16.76
C SER A 70 14.21 7.74 18.06
N MET A 71 14.68 8.30 19.18
CA MET A 71 14.58 7.63 20.48
C MET A 71 13.12 7.29 20.83
N LYS A 72 12.19 8.20 20.53
CA LYS A 72 10.75 8.01 20.76
C LYS A 72 10.19 6.85 19.95
N GLU A 73 10.47 6.82 18.65
CA GLU A 73 10.03 5.74 17.76
C GLU A 73 10.65 4.40 18.14
N SER A 74 11.92 4.40 18.56
CA SER A 74 12.61 3.20 19.03
C SER A 74 11.92 2.58 20.25
N MET A 75 11.58 3.40 21.25
CA MET A 75 10.85 2.95 22.44
C MET A 75 9.45 2.45 22.08
N LEU A 76 8.78 3.10 21.12
CA LEU A 76 7.47 2.68 20.65
C LEU A 76 7.54 1.34 19.91
N LEU A 77 8.53 1.16 19.04
CA LEU A 77 8.77 -0.10 18.34
C LEU A 77 8.97 -1.24 19.34
N GLN A 78 9.82 -1.03 20.36
CA GLN A 78 10.05 -2.02 21.41
C GLN A 78 8.76 -2.38 22.14
N LYS A 79 7.93 -1.39 22.48
CA LYS A 79 6.62 -1.59 23.11
C LYS A 79 5.65 -2.34 22.18
N GLN A 80 5.64 -2.04 20.89
CA GLN A 80 4.80 -2.71 19.90
C GLN A 80 5.20 -4.18 19.72
N ILE A 81 6.51 -4.47 19.67
CA ILE A 81 7.04 -5.84 19.63
C ILE A 81 6.65 -6.61 20.90
N GLN A 82 6.81 -6.02 22.09
CA GLN A 82 6.41 -6.65 23.36
C GLN A 82 4.92 -6.96 23.43
N ASN A 83 4.08 -6.09 22.84
CA ASN A 83 2.64 -6.29 22.76
C ASN A 83 2.20 -7.19 21.59
N ASN A 84 3.16 -7.84 20.93
CA ASN A 84 2.93 -8.71 19.79
C ASN A 84 2.17 -8.05 18.63
N ARG A 85 2.38 -6.74 18.41
CA ARG A 85 1.61 -5.96 17.46
C ARG A 85 2.40 -4.76 16.96
N VAL A 86 2.99 -4.90 15.78
CA VAL A 86 3.72 -3.83 15.09
C VAL A 86 2.86 -3.26 13.96
N ILE A 87 2.74 -1.94 13.89
CA ILE A 87 1.94 -1.27 12.87
C ILE A 87 2.88 -0.51 11.93
N PHE A 88 2.70 -0.76 10.64
CA PHE A 88 3.33 -0.01 9.55
C PHE A 88 2.25 0.75 8.79
N THR A 89 2.63 1.85 8.14
CA THR A 89 1.73 2.60 7.25
C THR A 89 2.28 2.55 5.84
N VAL A 90 1.49 2.05 4.89
CA VAL A 90 1.79 2.13 3.47
C VAL A 90 1.07 3.34 2.89
N LYS A 91 1.80 4.22 2.22
CA LYS A 91 1.25 5.34 1.46
C LYS A 91 1.53 5.11 -0.01
N GLY A 92 0.51 5.23 -0.85
CA GLY A 92 0.63 5.11 -2.29
C GLY A 92 0.36 6.44 -2.97
N MET A 93 1.15 6.76 -3.99
CA MET A 93 0.90 7.87 -4.90
C MET A 93 1.03 7.36 -6.33
N PHE A 94 0.03 7.64 -7.17
CA PHE A 94 0.04 7.19 -8.55
C PHE A 94 -0.83 8.09 -9.43
N ARG A 95 -0.45 8.20 -10.69
CA ARG A 95 -1.18 8.96 -11.70
C ARG A 95 -2.02 7.99 -12.53
N ALA A 96 -3.32 8.20 -12.51
CA ALA A 96 -4.27 7.50 -13.38
C ALA A 96 -4.65 8.38 -14.56
N ARG A 97 -4.70 7.79 -15.75
CA ARG A 97 -5.11 8.46 -16.98
C ARG A 97 -6.18 7.65 -17.69
N SER A 98 -7.34 8.26 -17.86
CA SER A 98 -8.46 7.70 -18.62
C SER A 98 -8.45 8.30 -20.02
N ASN A 99 -8.47 7.44 -21.05
CA ASN A 99 -8.61 7.87 -22.44
C ASN A 99 -10.06 7.63 -22.89
N LEU A 100 -10.90 8.68 -22.87
CA LEU A 100 -12.27 8.66 -23.38
C LEU A 100 -12.26 9.05 -24.86
N GLY A 101 -12.10 8.05 -25.73
CA GLY A 101 -12.02 8.27 -27.18
C GLY A 101 -10.76 9.03 -27.63
N SER A 102 -10.79 9.61 -28.82
CA SER A 102 -9.64 10.27 -29.45
C SER A 102 -9.33 11.66 -28.90
N PHE A 103 -10.29 12.34 -28.25
CA PHE A 103 -10.17 13.77 -27.91
C PHE A 103 -10.19 14.08 -26.41
N LEU A 104 -10.74 13.21 -25.56
CA LEU A 104 -10.86 13.49 -24.12
C LEU A 104 -9.90 12.61 -23.32
N LYS A 105 -8.80 13.23 -22.87
CA LYS A 105 -7.82 12.62 -21.96
C LYS A 105 -7.97 13.27 -20.60
N TYR A 106 -8.32 12.48 -19.59
CA TYR A 106 -8.40 12.95 -18.21
C TYR A 106 -7.32 12.27 -17.40
N SER A 107 -6.48 13.05 -16.72
CA SER A 107 -5.46 12.49 -15.82
C SER A 107 -5.61 13.10 -14.43
N TYR A 108 -5.50 12.25 -13.42
CA TYR A 108 -5.69 12.60 -12.02
C TYR A 108 -4.67 11.86 -11.16
N TRP A 109 -4.29 12.48 -10.05
CA TRP A 109 -3.45 11.86 -9.04
C TRP A 109 -4.32 11.18 -8.01
N LEU A 110 -3.90 9.98 -7.62
CA LEU A 110 -4.53 9.19 -6.59
C LEU A 110 -3.53 8.97 -5.47
N HIS A 111 -4.02 9.17 -4.25
CA HIS A 111 -3.29 8.98 -3.02
C HIS A 111 -4.02 7.95 -2.19
N GLY A 112 -3.32 6.94 -1.69
CA GLY A 112 -3.87 5.92 -0.81
C GLY A 112 -3.04 5.81 0.46
N GLN A 113 -3.68 5.50 1.58
CA GLN A 113 -3.00 5.20 2.83
C GLN A 113 -3.62 3.95 3.46
N CYS A 114 -2.80 3.04 3.95
CA CYS A 114 -3.24 1.81 4.62
C CYS A 114 -2.33 1.51 5.81
N GLY A 115 -2.93 1.24 6.98
CA GLY A 115 -2.23 0.64 8.11
C GLY A 115 -2.11 -0.87 7.94
N ILE A 116 -0.94 -1.43 8.21
CA ILE A 116 -0.66 -2.85 8.20
C ILE A 116 -0.22 -3.25 9.60
N MET A 117 -0.92 -4.21 10.21
CA MET A 117 -0.60 -4.73 11.53
C MET A 117 0.02 -6.13 11.40
N LEU A 118 1.25 -6.27 11.89
CA LEU A 118 1.96 -7.53 12.00
C LEU A 118 1.92 -7.99 13.45
N SER A 119 1.52 -9.25 13.66
CA SER A 119 1.61 -9.92 14.95
C SER A 119 2.40 -11.21 14.80
N SER A 120 3.09 -11.62 15.86
CA SER A 120 3.69 -12.96 15.90
C SER A 120 2.59 -13.99 15.75
N PRO A 121 2.89 -15.12 15.10
CA PRO A 121 1.89 -16.11 14.84
C PRO A 121 1.25 -16.66 16.12
N PRO A 122 -0.05 -16.99 16.11
CA PRO A 122 -0.64 -17.87 17.11
C PRO A 122 0.22 -19.13 17.19
N THR A 123 0.60 -19.51 18.40
CA THR A 123 1.49 -20.65 18.70
C THR A 123 1.15 -21.87 17.84
N GLY A 124 2.02 -22.21 16.89
CA GLY A 124 1.88 -23.42 16.06
C GLY A 124 2.56 -23.33 14.69
N GLU A 125 2.63 -22.15 14.08
CA GLU A 125 3.19 -21.98 12.73
C GLU A 125 4.23 -20.86 12.69
N ARG A 126 5.42 -21.15 12.12
CA ARG A 126 6.56 -20.22 12.06
C ARG A 126 6.43 -19.17 10.95
N ARG A 127 5.22 -18.68 10.67
CA ARG A 127 4.99 -17.62 9.68
C ARG A 127 4.27 -16.46 10.36
N PRO A 128 4.83 -15.24 10.38
CA PRO A 128 4.10 -14.08 10.90
C PRO A 128 2.78 -13.93 10.13
N TYR A 129 1.65 -13.97 10.84
CA TYR A 129 0.36 -13.71 10.20
C TYR A 129 0.13 -12.21 10.16
N LEU A 130 -0.26 -11.75 8.98
CA LEU A 130 -0.74 -10.41 8.73
C LEU A 130 -2.15 -10.28 9.29
N THR A 131 -2.33 -9.71 10.48
CA THR A 131 -3.68 -9.38 10.96
C THR A 131 -4.12 -8.10 10.25
N LYS A 132 -4.81 -8.23 9.11
CA LYS A 132 -5.34 -7.09 8.35
C LYS A 132 -6.44 -6.38 9.14
N ARG A 133 -6.12 -5.22 9.71
CA ARG A 133 -7.12 -4.15 9.93
C ARG A 133 -6.91 -3.10 8.84
N VAL A 134 -7.52 -3.34 7.68
CA VAL A 134 -7.54 -2.37 6.58
C VAL A 134 -8.58 -1.31 6.91
N GLU A 135 -8.15 -0.24 7.55
CA GLU A 135 -8.93 1.00 7.60
C GLU A 135 -8.66 1.77 6.30
N GLY A 136 -9.18 1.21 5.21
CA GLY A 136 -9.07 1.79 3.88
C GLY A 136 -10.08 2.91 3.77
N GLU A 137 -9.61 4.15 3.68
CA GLU A 137 -10.46 5.30 3.43
C GLU A 137 -11.03 5.14 2.02
N ARG A 138 -12.30 4.74 1.93
CA ARG A 138 -13.09 4.80 0.71
C ARG A 138 -13.10 6.26 0.30
N ILE A 139 -12.29 6.63 -0.69
CA ILE A 139 -12.37 7.95 -1.33
C ILE A 139 -13.76 8.05 -1.98
N ARG A 140 -14.73 8.52 -1.19
CA ARG A 140 -16.02 9.00 -1.63
C ARG A 140 -15.80 10.43 -2.09
N GLU A 141 -15.13 10.60 -3.23
CA GLU A 141 -15.16 11.88 -3.90
C GLU A 141 -16.35 11.93 -4.85
N LYS A 142 -17.14 12.97 -4.63
CA LYS A 142 -18.51 13.19 -5.06
C LYS A 142 -18.50 13.74 -6.48
N SER A 143 -18.24 12.89 -7.48
CA SER A 143 -18.73 13.11 -8.84
C SER A 143 -18.80 11.75 -9.57
N GLU A 144 -19.95 11.48 -10.16
CA GLU A 144 -20.29 10.19 -10.76
C GLU A 144 -19.27 9.79 -11.86
N SER A 145 -18.59 8.65 -11.66
CA SER A 145 -18.17 7.66 -12.69
C SER A 145 -16.78 7.02 -12.51
N LEU A 146 -15.95 7.37 -11.51
CA LEU A 146 -14.59 6.80 -11.40
C LEU A 146 -14.16 6.54 -9.94
N ALA A 147 -14.68 5.49 -9.32
CA ALA A 147 -14.36 5.11 -7.94
C ALA A 147 -13.35 3.94 -7.88
N LEU A 148 -12.06 4.20 -7.75
CA LEU A 148 -11.04 3.16 -7.60
C LEU A 148 -11.09 2.58 -6.17
N ALA A 149 -11.27 1.27 -6.03
CA ALA A 149 -11.16 0.57 -4.76
C ALA A 149 -9.81 -0.16 -4.70
N MET A 150 -8.91 0.28 -3.82
CA MET A 150 -7.78 -0.55 -3.40
C MET A 150 -8.28 -1.55 -2.37
N ILE A 151 -8.33 -2.82 -2.73
CA ILE A 151 -8.61 -3.91 -1.79
C ILE A 151 -7.43 -4.88 -1.87
N PHE A 152 -6.51 -4.80 -0.90
CA PHE A 152 -5.42 -5.77 -0.77
C PHE A 152 -6.03 -7.17 -0.57
N GLY A 153 -5.97 -8.02 -1.60
CA GLY A 153 -6.45 -9.41 -1.58
C GLY A 153 -5.46 -10.36 -0.91
N GLU A 154 -5.94 -11.54 -0.54
CA GLU A 154 -5.21 -12.68 0.02
C GLU A 154 -5.42 -13.81 -0.99
N GLU A 155 -4.36 -14.46 -1.50
CA GLU A 155 -4.49 -15.73 -2.23
C GLU A 155 -4.34 -16.87 -1.21
N GLY A 156 -5.31 -17.80 -1.24
CA GLY A 156 -5.37 -18.97 -0.36
C GLY A 156 -4.46 -20.12 -0.77
#